data_AF-A0A661A1V5-F1
#
_entry.id   AF-A0A661A1V5-F1
#
_cell.length_a   1.000
_cell.length_b   1.000
_cell.length_c   1.000
_cell.angle_alpha   90.00
_cell.angle_beta   90.00
_cell.angle_gamma   90.00
#
_symmetry.space_group_name_H-M   'P 1'
#
loop_
_entity.id
_entity.type
_entity.pdbx_description
1 polymer ?
#
loop_
_entity_poly.entity_id
_entity_poly.type
_entity_poly.pdbx_seq_one_letter_code
_entity_poly.pdbx_strand_id
1 'polypeptide(L)'
;MILLSFGIANPTIVLDQRKADFISRVRDMVYTIKCEDTLNLSFSWARGYDAYRITVEIRDSVGMLKDRYFYVFKNDTTYKFSYYKHYKEITSRLETLNLAAYNWILFLPPYKWTKKGNPSEVSFTLDGVPGRLYVDKEGRIKKVVIEYPDMPFEIMFKKYEEVAGFKYFPSEWEVSFGDFHKVFKVDKFYLNQGLCGPCTYKIPRNP
;
A
#
# COMPACT_ATOMS: atom_id res chain seq x y z
N MET A 1 -3.60 -15.72 42.68
CA MET A 1 -4.38 -16.12 41.49
C MET A 1 -5.03 -14.86 40.95
N ILE A 2 -4.61 -14.33 39.78
CA ILE A 2 -5.39 -13.47 38.86
C ILE A 2 -4.63 -13.45 37.51
N LEU A 3 -5.09 -14.33 36.63
CA LEU A 3 -5.10 -14.30 35.16
C LEU A 3 -3.92 -13.65 34.40
N LEU A 4 -2.89 -14.46 34.11
CA LEU A 4 -2.18 -14.40 32.83
C LEU A 4 -3.13 -14.91 31.72
N SER A 5 -4.16 -14.14 31.40
CA SER A 5 -4.86 -14.36 30.13
C SER A 5 -4.02 -13.71 29.04
N PHE A 6 -3.11 -14.50 28.45
CA PHE A 6 -2.58 -14.25 27.10
C PHE A 6 -3.75 -14.34 26.10
N GLY A 7 -4.65 -13.36 26.15
CA GLY A 7 -5.56 -13.09 25.07
C GLY A 7 -4.70 -12.65 23.90
N ILE A 8 -4.57 -13.49 22.88
CA ILE A 8 -4.14 -13.03 21.56
C ILE A 8 -4.99 -11.80 21.25
N ALA A 9 -4.35 -10.63 21.17
CA ALA A 9 -5.04 -9.37 20.96
C ALA A 9 -5.91 -9.51 19.70
N ASN A 10 -7.16 -9.05 19.77
CA ASN A 10 -8.06 -9.12 18.64
C ASN A 10 -7.38 -8.42 17.45
N PRO A 11 -7.05 -9.14 16.35
CA PRO A 11 -6.28 -8.57 15.25
C PRO A 11 -6.98 -7.38 14.63
N THR A 12 -8.32 -7.27 14.74
CA THR A 12 -9.04 -6.10 14.23
C THR A 12 -8.71 -4.82 15.00
N ILE A 13 -8.71 -4.89 16.33
CA ILE A 13 -8.37 -3.75 17.20
C ILE A 13 -6.94 -3.30 16.93
N VAL A 14 -6.02 -4.26 16.81
CA VAL A 14 -4.60 -3.95 16.58
C VAL A 14 -4.40 -3.33 15.19
N LEU A 15 -5.08 -3.81 14.15
CA LEU A 15 -5.02 -3.23 12.80
C LEU A 15 -5.60 -1.81 12.75
N ASP A 16 -6.74 -1.58 13.38
CA ASP A 16 -7.36 -0.24 13.44
C ASP A 16 -6.44 0.77 14.12
N GLN A 17 -5.83 0.38 15.25
CA GLN A 17 -4.87 1.23 15.96
C GLN A 17 -3.63 1.51 15.10
N ARG A 18 -3.10 0.49 14.40
CA ARG A 18 -1.97 0.69 13.48
C ARG A 18 -2.31 1.60 12.31
N LYS A 19 -3.52 1.51 11.76
CA LYS A 19 -3.98 2.42 10.71
C LYS A 19 -4.00 3.85 11.24
N ALA A 20 -4.53 4.09 12.44
CA ALA A 20 -4.52 5.42 13.05
C ALA A 20 -3.08 5.94 13.32
N ASP A 21 -2.18 5.09 13.82
CA ASP A 21 -0.78 5.44 14.07
C ASP A 21 -0.04 5.76 12.76
N PHE A 22 -0.29 5.00 11.70
CA PHE A 22 0.29 5.25 10.38
C PHE A 22 -0.17 6.61 9.84
N ILE A 23 -1.48 6.88 9.89
CA ILE A 23 -2.09 8.13 9.42
C ILE A 23 -1.58 9.34 10.22
N SER A 24 -1.28 9.18 11.51
CA SER A 24 -0.78 10.29 12.32
C SER A 24 0.73 10.55 12.14
N ARG A 25 1.52 9.51 11.88
CA ARG A 25 3.00 9.59 11.91
C ARG A 25 3.67 9.66 10.54
N VAL A 26 3.10 8.98 9.54
CA VAL A 26 3.72 8.80 8.21
C VAL A 26 3.08 9.72 7.15
N ARG A 27 1.98 10.40 7.49
CA ARG A 27 1.17 11.23 6.57
C ARG A 27 1.90 12.40 5.92
N ASP A 28 2.98 12.90 6.50
CA ASP A 28 3.77 13.99 5.92
C ASP A 28 5.10 13.50 5.32
N MET A 29 5.24 12.19 5.12
CA MET A 29 6.43 11.60 4.53
C MET A 29 6.20 11.26 3.08
N VAL A 30 7.25 11.41 2.28
CA VAL A 30 7.39 10.74 1.00
C VAL A 30 8.33 9.57 1.19
N TYR A 31 7.94 8.42 0.66
CA TYR A 31 8.82 7.28 0.57
C TYR A 31 8.85 6.74 -0.84
N THR A 32 10.01 6.23 -1.23
CA THR A 32 10.25 5.69 -2.56
C THR A 32 10.51 4.20 -2.50
N ILE A 33 9.87 3.44 -3.39
CA ILE A 33 10.04 2.00 -3.51
C ILE A 33 10.76 1.74 -4.83
N LYS A 34 11.79 0.90 -4.80
CA LYS A 34 12.45 0.37 -5.99
C LYS A 34 12.09 -1.10 -6.17
N CYS A 35 11.89 -1.47 -7.43
CA CYS A 35 11.81 -2.85 -7.88
C CYS A 35 12.81 -3.07 -9.01
N GLU A 36 13.86 -3.86 -8.74
CA GLU A 36 14.85 -4.35 -9.71
C GLU A 36 15.31 -3.28 -10.74
N ASP A 37 15.61 -2.07 -10.26
CA ASP A 37 16.12 -0.89 -11.01
C ASP A 37 15.23 -0.31 -12.13
N THR A 38 14.13 -0.97 -12.50
CA THR A 38 13.26 -0.62 -13.63
C THR A 38 11.95 0.03 -13.23
N LEU A 39 11.55 -0.07 -11.97
CA LEU A 39 10.31 0.53 -11.46
C LEU A 39 10.58 1.30 -10.18
N ASN A 40 10.31 2.60 -10.22
CA ASN A 40 10.31 3.46 -9.05
C ASN A 40 8.90 3.93 -8.75
N LEU A 41 8.52 3.83 -7.48
CA LEU A 41 7.25 4.31 -6.98
C LEU A 41 7.50 5.36 -5.91
N SER A 42 6.78 6.49 -5.95
CA SER A 42 6.86 7.52 -4.92
C SER A 42 5.49 7.80 -4.33
N PHE A 43 5.40 7.79 -3.01
CA PHE A 43 4.16 7.87 -2.23
C PHE A 43 4.09 9.26 -1.62
N SER A 44 3.05 10.05 -1.93
CA SER A 44 2.96 11.43 -1.44
C SER A 44 1.63 11.73 -0.80
N TRP A 45 1.68 12.11 0.48
CA TRP A 45 0.55 12.58 1.26
C TRP A 45 0.86 13.96 1.88
N ALA A 46 -0.19 14.77 2.10
CA ALA A 46 -0.11 16.09 2.68
C ALA A 46 -1.20 16.28 3.73
N ARG A 47 -0.83 16.90 4.85
CA ARG A 47 -1.76 17.34 5.89
C ARG A 47 -2.90 18.20 5.33
N GLY A 48 -4.12 17.97 5.83
CA GLY A 48 -5.31 18.74 5.45
C GLY A 48 -5.96 18.30 4.14
N TYR A 49 -5.34 17.38 3.39
CA TYR A 49 -5.94 16.78 2.21
C TYR A 49 -6.33 15.32 2.50
N ASP A 50 -7.56 14.97 2.13
CA ASP A 50 -8.02 13.59 2.03
C ASP A 50 -7.76 13.06 0.62
N ALA A 51 -6.49 13.17 0.23
CA ALA A 51 -6.02 12.76 -1.08
C ALA A 51 -4.60 12.24 -0.97
N TYR A 52 -4.30 11.26 -1.82
CA TYR A 52 -3.05 10.53 -1.79
C TYR A 52 -2.59 10.27 -3.23
N ARG A 53 -1.29 10.42 -3.51
CA ARG A 53 -0.73 10.26 -4.85
C ARG A 53 0.37 9.21 -4.88
N ILE A 54 0.31 8.33 -5.87
CA ILE A 54 1.41 7.45 -6.27
C ILE A 54 1.96 7.97 -7.59
N THR A 55 3.26 8.26 -7.61
CA THR A 55 3.99 8.46 -8.87
C THR A 55 4.64 7.15 -9.26
N VAL A 56 4.42 6.74 -10.50
CA VAL A 56 5.05 5.56 -11.08
C VAL A 56 6.00 5.99 -12.18
N GLU A 57 7.26 5.59 -12.06
CA GLU A 57 8.27 5.77 -13.09
C GLU A 57 8.75 4.40 -13.56
N ILE A 58 8.64 4.17 -14.87
CA ILE A 58 9.20 2.99 -15.53
C ILE A 58 10.48 3.42 -16.22
N ARG A 59 11.56 2.70 -15.91
CA ARG A 59 12.89 2.88 -16.48
C ARG A 59 13.28 1.64 -17.26
N ASP A 60 14.06 1.83 -18.32
CA ASP A 60 14.67 0.71 -19.03
C ASP A 60 15.89 0.15 -18.25
N SER A 61 16.51 -0.89 -18.81
CA SER A 61 17.66 -1.57 -18.21
C SER A 61 18.91 -0.70 -18.07
N VAL A 62 18.97 0.46 -18.73
CA VAL A 62 20.07 1.43 -18.61
C VAL A 62 19.68 2.64 -17.74
N GLY A 63 18.50 2.61 -17.12
CA GLY A 63 18.01 3.61 -16.16
C GLY A 63 17.31 4.82 -16.77
N MET A 64 17.10 4.86 -18.10
CA MET A 64 16.40 5.96 -18.75
C MET A 64 14.89 5.88 -18.52
N LEU A 65 14.26 7.04 -18.25
CA LEU A 65 12.82 7.13 -18.02
C LEU A 65 12.06 6.82 -19.32
N LYS A 66 11.32 5.72 -19.32
CA LYS A 66 10.48 5.29 -20.45
C LYS A 66 9.06 5.81 -20.34
N ASP A 67 8.49 5.78 -19.13
CA ASP A 67 7.13 6.25 -18.89
C ASP A 67 6.99 6.80 -17.47
N ARG A 68 6.06 7.74 -17.31
CA ARG A 68 5.66 8.30 -16.02
C ARG A 68 4.16 8.53 -16.01
N TYR A 69 3.52 7.97 -15.00
CA TYR A 69 2.11 8.19 -14.71
C TYR A 69 1.85 8.34 -13.23
N PHE A 70 0.66 8.84 -12.90
CA PHE A 70 0.27 9.15 -11.53
C PHE A 70 -1.08 8.52 -11.23
N TYR A 71 -1.19 7.91 -10.06
CA TYR A 71 -2.48 7.62 -9.45
C TYR A 71 -2.78 8.67 -8.39
N VAL A 72 -3.98 9.24 -8.42
CA VAL A 72 -4.50 10.10 -7.35
C VAL A 72 -5.75 9.46 -6.80
N PHE A 73 -5.69 9.04 -5.54
CA PHE A 73 -6.85 8.62 -4.76
C PHE A 73 -7.49 9.86 -4.12
N LYS A 74 -8.75 10.11 -4.41
CA LYS A 74 -9.52 11.24 -3.88
C LYS A 74 -11.01 10.87 -3.85
N ASN A 75 -11.67 11.08 -2.71
CA ASN A 75 -13.09 10.79 -2.53
C ASN A 75 -13.47 9.36 -2.96
N ASP A 76 -12.77 8.35 -2.44
CA ASP A 76 -12.96 6.92 -2.76
C ASP A 76 -12.79 6.53 -4.22
N THR A 77 -12.27 7.44 -5.05
CA THR A 77 -12.01 7.20 -6.47
C THR A 77 -10.52 7.30 -6.76
N THR A 78 -9.98 6.31 -7.44
CA THR A 78 -8.61 6.35 -7.98
C THR A 78 -8.63 6.81 -9.43
N TYR A 79 -7.92 7.90 -9.71
CA TYR A 79 -7.72 8.41 -11.05
C TYR A 79 -6.30 8.13 -11.51
N LYS A 80 -6.13 7.66 -12.75
CA LYS A 80 -4.82 7.50 -13.38
C LYS A 80 -4.58 8.59 -14.41
N PHE A 81 -3.38 9.15 -14.40
CA PHE A 81 -2.93 10.20 -15.31
C PHE A 81 -1.61 9.79 -15.95
N SER A 82 -1.59 9.62 -17.27
CA SER A 82 -0.32 9.54 -17.99
C SER A 82 0.21 10.95 -18.24
N TYR A 83 1.45 11.21 -17.83
CA TYR A 83 2.08 12.52 -18.03
C TYR A 83 2.21 12.86 -19.52
N TYR A 84 2.59 11.87 -20.33
CA TYR A 84 2.86 12.04 -21.76
C TYR A 84 1.61 11.98 -22.64
N LYS A 85 0.58 11.22 -22.22
CA LYS A 85 -0.61 11.00 -23.04
C LYS A 85 -1.78 11.94 -22.70
N HIS A 86 -1.65 12.78 -21.66
CA HIS A 86 -2.69 13.70 -21.18
C HIS A 86 -4.08 13.04 -21.03
N TYR A 87 -4.11 11.78 -20.63
CA TYR A 87 -5.29 10.94 -20.58
C TYR A 87 -5.68 10.59 -19.14
N LYS A 88 -6.99 10.52 -18.88
CA LYS A 88 -7.60 10.16 -17.60
C LYS A 88 -8.43 8.89 -17.75
N GLU A 89 -8.14 7.89 -16.93
CA GLU A 89 -9.01 6.72 -16.77
C GLU A 89 -9.29 6.43 -15.29
N ILE A 90 -10.42 5.79 -15.04
CA ILE A 90 -10.69 5.09 -13.77
C ILE A 90 -9.82 3.83 -13.81
N THR A 91 -9.09 3.56 -12.74
CA THR A 91 -8.15 2.45 -12.70
C THR A 91 -8.83 1.10 -12.85
N SER A 92 -8.16 0.19 -13.53
CA SER A 92 -8.58 -1.21 -13.55
C SER A 92 -8.43 -1.85 -12.16
N ARG A 93 -9.18 -2.92 -11.91
CA ARG A 93 -9.13 -3.69 -10.67
C ARG A 93 -7.71 -4.18 -10.31
N LEU A 94 -6.93 -4.63 -11.29
CA LEU A 94 -5.56 -5.09 -11.09
C LEU A 94 -4.62 -3.95 -10.66
N GLU A 95 -4.83 -2.74 -11.19
CA GLU A 95 -4.06 -1.57 -10.78
C GLU A 95 -4.38 -1.16 -9.34
N THR A 96 -5.65 -1.15 -8.93
CA THR A 96 -6.02 -0.90 -7.53
C THR A 96 -5.34 -1.88 -6.57
N LEU A 97 -5.26 -3.16 -6.93
CA LEU A 97 -4.58 -4.18 -6.12
C LEU A 97 -3.07 -3.98 -6.06
N ASN A 98 -2.44 -3.53 -7.16
CA ASN A 98 -1.04 -3.14 -7.16
C ASN A 98 -0.81 -1.93 -6.23
N LEU A 99 -1.68 -0.93 -6.23
CA LEU A 99 -1.55 0.21 -5.30
C LEU A 99 -1.71 -0.22 -3.84
N ALA A 100 -2.63 -1.15 -3.57
CA ALA A 100 -2.77 -1.77 -2.26
C ALA A 100 -1.50 -2.54 -1.86
N ALA A 101 -0.84 -3.22 -2.81
CA ALA A 101 0.43 -3.93 -2.62
C ALA A 101 1.53 -3.10 -1.95
N TYR A 102 1.51 -1.80 -2.19
CA TYR A 102 2.56 -0.88 -1.76
C TYR A 102 2.22 -0.08 -0.49
N ASN A 103 0.94 -0.07 -0.05
CA ASN A 103 0.53 0.57 1.20
C ASN A 103 -0.75 -0.05 1.78
N TRP A 104 -0.70 -1.33 2.12
CA TRP A 104 -1.85 -2.08 2.62
C TRP A 104 -2.50 -1.51 3.87
N ILE A 105 -1.74 -0.81 4.73
CA ILE A 105 -2.30 -0.24 5.97
C ILE A 105 -3.29 0.90 5.63
N LEU A 106 -2.99 1.73 4.63
CA LEU A 106 -3.87 2.81 4.20
C LEU A 106 -5.09 2.28 3.43
N PHE A 107 -4.84 1.35 2.51
CA PHE A 107 -5.85 0.78 1.62
C PHE A 107 -6.58 -0.44 2.19
N LEU A 108 -6.49 -0.66 3.50
CA LEU A 108 -7.10 -1.81 4.14
C LEU A 108 -8.64 -1.72 4.00
N PRO A 109 -9.29 -2.60 3.22
CA PRO A 109 -10.75 -2.62 3.04
C PRO A 109 -11.42 -3.09 4.34
N PRO A 110 -12.75 -2.95 4.50
CA PRO A 110 -13.44 -3.54 5.63
C PRO A 110 -13.13 -5.03 5.77
N TYR A 111 -12.82 -5.47 6.98
CA TYR A 111 -12.29 -6.80 7.25
C TYR A 111 -12.95 -7.44 8.47
N LYS A 112 -12.92 -8.77 8.54
CA LYS A 112 -13.54 -9.57 9.60
C LYS A 112 -12.57 -10.62 10.10
N TRP A 113 -12.46 -10.76 11.41
CA TRP A 113 -11.61 -11.80 12.00
C TRP A 113 -12.19 -13.19 11.72
N THR A 114 -11.43 -14.06 11.05
CA THR A 114 -11.89 -15.40 10.67
C THR A 114 -11.22 -16.50 11.47
N LYS A 115 -9.92 -16.37 11.77
CA LYS A 115 -9.17 -17.41 12.49
C LYS A 115 -8.25 -16.81 13.54
N LYS A 116 -8.39 -17.30 14.78
CA LYS A 116 -7.46 -17.00 15.87
C LYS A 116 -6.16 -17.79 15.68
N GLY A 117 -5.03 -17.11 15.76
CA GLY A 117 -3.71 -17.70 15.61
C GLY A 117 -2.59 -16.69 15.77
N ASN A 118 -1.35 -17.10 15.49
CA ASN A 118 -0.22 -16.20 15.35
C ASN A 118 0.67 -16.67 14.17
N PRO A 119 0.45 -16.17 12.95
CA PRO A 119 -0.47 -15.08 12.60
C PRO A 119 -1.95 -15.47 12.72
N SER A 120 -2.79 -14.51 13.13
CA SER A 120 -4.25 -14.58 13.00
C SER A 120 -4.65 -14.29 11.56
N GLU A 121 -5.75 -14.88 11.11
CA GLU A 121 -6.30 -14.66 9.78
C GLU A 121 -7.51 -13.73 9.86
N VAL A 122 -7.55 -12.76 8.96
CA VAL A 122 -8.67 -11.82 8.78
C VAL A 122 -9.09 -11.89 7.32
N SER A 123 -10.38 -12.02 7.04
CA SER A 123 -10.92 -11.95 5.68
C SER A 123 -11.35 -10.53 5.34
N PHE A 124 -11.34 -10.21 4.05
CA PHE A 124 -11.86 -8.95 3.54
C PHE A 124 -12.45 -9.15 2.15
N THR A 125 -13.14 -8.12 1.67
CA THR A 125 -13.58 -8.02 0.28
C THR A 125 -13.08 -6.73 -0.31
N LEU A 126 -12.33 -6.82 -1.41
CA LEU A 126 -11.79 -5.67 -2.13
C LEU A 126 -12.38 -5.70 -3.54
N ASP A 127 -13.19 -4.70 -3.91
CA ASP A 127 -13.87 -4.62 -5.21
C ASP A 127 -14.60 -5.92 -5.63
N GLY A 128 -15.31 -6.53 -4.68
CA GLY A 128 -16.06 -7.77 -4.88
C GLY A 128 -15.22 -9.05 -4.86
N VAL A 129 -13.89 -8.95 -4.63
CA VAL A 129 -12.99 -10.11 -4.55
C VAL A 129 -12.73 -10.49 -3.11
N PRO A 130 -12.91 -11.76 -2.74
CA PRO A 130 -12.48 -12.25 -1.44
C PRO A 130 -10.96 -12.14 -1.30
N GLY A 131 -10.51 -11.78 -0.11
CA GLY A 131 -9.11 -11.76 0.25
C GLY A 131 -8.90 -12.15 1.70
N ARG A 132 -7.65 -12.51 2.01
CA ARG A 132 -7.19 -12.92 3.34
C ARG A 132 -5.92 -12.16 3.71
N LEU A 133 -5.86 -11.79 4.98
CA LEU A 133 -4.76 -11.06 5.61
C LEU A 133 -4.26 -11.86 6.81
N TYR A 134 -2.95 -12.05 6.90
CA TYR A 134 -2.32 -12.77 8.02
C TYR A 134 -1.56 -11.78 8.89
N VAL A 135 -1.96 -11.66 10.16
CA VAL A 135 -1.51 -10.59 11.06
C VAL A 135 -1.02 -11.18 12.37
N ASP A 136 0.17 -10.81 12.80
CA ASP A 136 0.69 -11.25 14.09
C ASP A 136 0.20 -10.40 15.28
N LYS A 137 0.61 -10.77 16.49
CA LYS A 137 0.18 -10.11 17.73
C LYS A 137 0.58 -8.64 17.83
N GLU A 138 1.60 -8.19 17.09
CA GLU A 138 2.03 -6.78 17.01
C GLU A 138 1.33 -6.01 15.88
N GLY A 139 0.41 -6.67 15.17
CA GLY A 139 -0.33 -6.11 14.05
C GLY A 139 0.46 -6.04 12.76
N ARG A 140 1.58 -6.76 12.65
CA ARG A 140 2.37 -6.83 11.41
C ARG A 140 1.63 -7.71 10.41
N ILE A 141 1.30 -7.14 9.26
CA ILE A 141 0.76 -7.88 8.13
C ILE A 141 1.89 -8.72 7.54
N LYS A 142 1.81 -10.04 7.65
CA LYS A 142 2.79 -11.00 7.14
C LYS A 142 2.53 -11.40 5.70
N LYS A 143 1.27 -11.62 5.36
CA LYS A 143 0.83 -12.09 4.05
C LYS A 143 -0.51 -11.49 3.69
N VAL A 144 -0.69 -11.15 2.43
CA VAL A 144 -1.99 -10.87 1.81
C VAL A 144 -2.22 -11.88 0.68
N VAL A 145 -3.45 -12.37 0.57
CA VAL A 145 -3.92 -13.22 -0.54
C VAL A 145 -5.20 -12.62 -1.09
N ILE A 146 -5.28 -12.43 -2.40
CA ILE A 146 -6.51 -12.05 -3.11
C ILE A 146 -6.92 -13.24 -3.99
N GLU A 147 -8.14 -13.72 -3.79
CA GLU A 147 -8.65 -14.97 -4.36
C GLU A 147 -9.15 -14.77 -5.79
N TYR A 148 -8.22 -14.65 -6.73
CA TYR A 148 -8.54 -14.76 -8.14
C TYR A 148 -8.79 -16.22 -8.53
N PRO A 149 -9.85 -16.52 -9.31
CA PRO A 149 -10.34 -17.88 -9.54
C PRO A 149 -9.30 -18.92 -10.01
N ASP A 150 -8.22 -18.50 -10.67
CA ASP A 150 -7.22 -19.41 -11.23
C ASP A 150 -5.76 -19.09 -10.86
N MET A 151 -5.52 -17.92 -10.24
CA MET A 151 -4.17 -17.40 -10.04
C MET A 151 -4.17 -16.44 -8.85
N PRO A 152 -3.99 -16.93 -7.62
CA PRO A 152 -4.02 -16.07 -6.46
C PRO A 152 -2.94 -15.00 -6.57
N PHE A 153 -3.32 -13.76 -6.27
CA PHE A 153 -2.37 -12.67 -6.12
C PHE A 153 -1.90 -12.66 -4.67
N GLU A 154 -0.61 -12.89 -4.46
CA GLU A 154 -0.03 -13.01 -3.13
C GLU A 154 1.01 -11.92 -2.87
N ILE A 155 1.03 -11.45 -1.63
CA ILE A 155 2.07 -10.55 -1.14
C ILE A 155 2.63 -11.12 0.14
N MET A 156 3.95 -11.23 0.20
CA MET A 156 4.69 -11.74 1.36
C MET A 156 5.64 -10.68 1.88
N PHE A 157 5.41 -10.19 3.10
CA PHE A 157 6.24 -9.16 3.72
C PHE A 157 7.44 -9.79 4.45
N LYS A 158 8.65 -9.42 4.02
CA LYS A 158 9.91 -10.05 4.44
C LYS A 158 10.61 -9.24 5.55
N LYS A 159 10.67 -7.91 5.42
CA LYS A 159 11.35 -7.04 6.39
C LYS A 159 10.49 -5.86 6.80
N TYR A 160 10.81 -5.34 7.98
CA TYR A 160 10.14 -4.19 8.56
C TYR A 160 11.16 -3.28 9.23
N GLU A 161 10.87 -1.99 9.25
CA GLU A 161 11.69 -0.98 9.89
C GLU A 161 10.85 0.01 10.72
N GLU A 162 11.51 0.93 11.42
CA GLU A 162 10.85 2.04 12.11
C GLU A 162 10.98 3.32 11.29
N VAL A 163 9.85 4.02 11.09
CA VAL A 163 9.77 5.22 10.25
C VAL A 163 9.03 6.30 11.01
N ALA A 164 9.69 7.42 11.33
CA ALA A 164 9.09 8.53 12.09
C ALA A 164 8.32 8.07 13.36
N GLY A 165 8.89 7.09 14.08
CA GLY A 165 8.28 6.50 15.29
C GLY A 165 7.14 5.52 15.02
N PHE A 166 6.79 5.23 13.76
CA PHE A 166 5.89 4.14 13.39
C PHE A 166 6.69 2.83 13.28
N LYS A 167 6.42 1.89 14.18
CA LYS A 167 7.10 0.60 14.23
C LYS A 167 6.53 -0.40 13.22
N TYR A 168 7.44 -1.19 12.67
CA TYR A 168 7.13 -2.26 11.73
C TYR A 168 6.49 -1.76 10.43
N PHE A 169 7.00 -0.66 9.89
CA PHE A 169 6.72 -0.27 8.52
C PHE A 169 7.29 -1.36 7.58
N PRO A 170 6.52 -1.92 6.63
CA PRO A 170 7.06 -2.92 5.72
C PRO A 170 8.10 -2.29 4.78
N SER A 171 9.33 -2.81 4.83
CA SER A 171 10.47 -2.26 4.08
C SER A 171 10.93 -3.16 2.92
N GLU A 172 10.52 -4.42 2.92
CA GLU A 172 10.77 -5.38 1.85
C GLU A 172 9.62 -6.38 1.76
N TRP A 173 9.11 -6.61 0.55
CA TRP A 173 8.08 -7.63 0.29
C TRP A 173 8.23 -8.21 -1.11
N GLU A 174 7.58 -9.35 -1.31
CA GLU A 174 7.53 -10.07 -2.56
C GLU A 174 6.08 -10.12 -3.03
N VAL A 175 5.86 -9.90 -4.33
CA VAL A 175 4.55 -10.03 -4.98
C VAL A 175 4.63 -11.20 -5.96
N SER A 176 3.64 -12.08 -5.91
CA SER A 176 3.53 -13.26 -6.76
C SER A 176 2.15 -13.32 -7.42
N PHE A 177 2.11 -13.52 -8.74
CA PHE A 177 0.89 -13.68 -9.53
C PHE A 177 1.19 -14.45 -10.82
N GLY A 178 0.85 -15.74 -10.87
CA GLY A 178 1.24 -16.61 -11.97
C GLY A 178 2.76 -16.72 -12.05
N ASP A 179 3.32 -16.53 -13.25
CA ASP A 179 4.77 -16.51 -13.47
C ASP A 179 5.44 -15.19 -13.04
N PHE A 180 4.64 -14.18 -12.66
CA PHE A 180 5.17 -12.92 -12.17
C PHE A 180 5.58 -13.04 -10.71
N HIS A 181 6.89 -12.88 -10.45
CA HIS A 181 7.48 -12.81 -9.12
C HIS A 181 8.43 -11.62 -9.05
N LYS A 182 8.17 -10.68 -8.13
CA LYS A 182 9.01 -9.49 -7.95
C LYS A 182 9.20 -9.13 -6.49
N VAL A 183 10.42 -8.69 -6.16
CA VAL A 183 10.77 -8.17 -4.84
C VAL A 183 10.83 -6.66 -4.88
N PHE A 184 10.16 -6.04 -3.93
CA PHE A 184 10.08 -4.61 -3.74
C PHE A 184 10.81 -4.23 -2.45
N LYS A 185 11.56 -3.12 -2.51
CA LYS A 185 12.29 -2.58 -1.37
C LYS A 185 12.07 -1.09 -1.26
N VAL A 186 11.89 -0.62 -0.04
CA VAL A 186 11.92 0.80 0.24
C VAL A 186 13.36 1.30 0.08
N ASP A 187 13.54 2.38 -0.67
CA ASP A 187 14.84 2.97 -0.97
C ASP A 187 15.12 4.18 -0.06
N LYS A 188 14.14 5.09 0.08
CA LYS A 188 14.32 6.34 0.82
C LYS A 188 13.04 6.79 1.51
N PHE A 189 13.23 7.50 2.61
CA PHE A 189 12.22 8.30 3.29
C PHE A 189 12.69 9.75 3.36
N TYR A 190 11.78 10.69 3.12
CA TYR A 190 12.03 12.09 3.37
C TYR A 190 10.76 12.81 3.81
N LEU A 191 10.91 13.87 4.60
CA LEU A 191 9.80 14.74 4.96
C LEU A 191 9.34 15.52 3.73
N ASN A 192 8.04 15.63 3.57
CA ASN A 192 7.42 16.31 2.45
C ASN A 192 7.41 17.84 2.63
N GLN A 193 8.59 18.45 2.73
CA GLN A 193 8.74 19.89 2.93
C GLN A 193 8.60 20.62 1.58
N GLY A 194 7.41 21.15 1.29
CA GLY A 194 7.18 21.99 0.10
C GLY A 194 6.19 21.43 -0.94
N LEU A 195 5.44 20.37 -0.63
CA LEU A 195 4.40 19.88 -1.52
C LEU A 195 3.24 20.88 -1.62
N CYS A 196 3.00 21.43 -2.82
CA CYS A 196 1.75 22.12 -3.11
C CYS A 196 0.60 21.10 -3.17
N GLY A 197 -0.17 20.94 -2.09
CA GLY A 197 -1.33 20.04 -2.03
C GLY A 197 -2.32 20.22 -3.21
N PRO A 198 -2.82 21.45 -3.48
CA PRO A 198 -3.72 21.71 -4.61
C PRO A 198 -3.13 21.32 -5.96
N CYS A 199 -1.83 21.51 -6.16
CA CYS A 199 -1.14 21.18 -7.40
C CYS A 199 -0.96 19.67 -7.56
N THR A 200 -0.54 19.00 -6.49
CA THR A 200 -0.23 17.57 -6.47
C THR A 200 -1.46 16.70 -6.66
N TYR A 201 -2.59 17.11 -6.07
CA TYR A 201 -3.85 16.35 -6.11
C TYR A 201 -4.85 16.90 -7.13
N LYS A 202 -4.43 17.82 -7.98
CA LYS A 202 -5.25 18.32 -9.07
C LYS A 202 -5.55 17.18 -10.03
N ILE A 203 -6.83 16.95 -10.28
CA ILE A 203 -7.29 16.08 -11.35
C ILE A 203 -7.35 16.95 -12.61
N PRO A 204 -6.48 16.73 -13.62
CA PRO A 204 -6.57 17.43 -14.89
C PRO A 204 -7.97 17.23 -15.50
N ARG A 205 -8.49 18.29 -16.13
CA ARG A 205 -9.64 18.16 -17.03
C ARG A 205 -9.14 17.48 -18.31
N ASN A 206 -9.99 16.68 -18.95
CA ASN A 206 -9.66 16.18 -20.29
C ASN A 206 -9.36 17.38 -21.20
N PRO A 207 -8.38 17.28 -22.12
CA PRO A 207 -8.29 18.22 -23.22
C PRO A 207 -9.59 18.27 -24.02
#